data_AF-A0A6B0XVJ2-F1
#
_entry.id   AF-A0A6B0XVJ2-F1
#
_cell.length_a   1.000
_cell.length_b   1.000
_cell.length_c   1.000
_cell.angle_alpha   90.00
_cell.angle_beta   90.00
_cell.angle_gamma   90.00
#
_symmetry.space_group_name_H-M   'P 1'
#
loop_
_entity.id
_entity.type
_entity.pdbx_description
1 polymer ?
#
loop_
_entity_poly.entity_id
_entity_poly.type
_entity_poly.pdbx_seq_one_letter_code
_entity_poly.pdbx_strand_id
1 'polypeptide(L)' 'MTDEQLDAYIRTRLALAGVDLSVLPEDDEDASADQRRIMASARRFLRSTPGAIADFEFDPMGPAPAIYPAEVSARNHE' A
#
# COMPACT_ATOMS: atom_id res chain seq x y z
N MET A 1 16.85 -2.63 -5.00
CA MET A 1 16.51 -1.19 -4.86
C MET A 1 17.43 -0.59 -3.82
N THR A 2 18.11 0.52 -4.12
CA THR A 2 18.94 1.23 -3.14
C THR A 2 18.06 2.04 -2.18
N ASP A 3 18.63 2.53 -1.08
CA ASP A 3 17.89 3.37 -0.12
C ASP A 3 17.43 4.68 -0.76
N GLU A 4 18.25 5.32 -1.59
CA GLU A 4 17.87 6.54 -2.33
C GLU A 4 16.73 6.28 -3.32
N GLN A 5 16.76 5.14 -4.01
CA GLN A 5 15.69 4.73 -4.93
C GLN A 5 14.39 4.45 -4.18
N LEU A 6 14.47 3.77 -3.03
CA LEU A 6 13.33 3.50 -2.16
C LEU A 6 12.70 4.80 -1.65
N ASP A 7 13.53 5.74 -1.22
CA ASP A 7 13.12 7.05 -0.75
C ASP A 7 12.45 7.88 -1.85
N ALA A 8 12.99 7.87 -3.07
CA ALA A 8 12.37 8.51 -4.24
C ALA A 8 11.02 7.87 -4.60
N TYR A 9 10.94 6.53 -4.55
CA TYR A 9 9.71 5.79 -4.77
C TYR A 9 8.62 6.15 -3.74
N ILE A 10 8.95 6.15 -2.45
CA ILE A 10 8.01 6.50 -1.37
C ILE A 10 7.46 7.92 -1.58
N ARG A 11 8.33 8.91 -1.81
CA ARG A 11 7.89 10.30 -2.03
C ARG A 11 6.95 10.41 -3.21
N THR A 12 7.29 9.76 -4.32
CA THR A 12 6.45 9.74 -5.52
C THR A 12 5.09 9.12 -5.22
N ARG A 13 5.06 7.98 -4.51
CA ARG A 13 3.81 7.28 -4.21
C ARG A 13 2.90 8.07 -3.27
N LEU A 14 3.48 8.76 -2.29
CA LEU A 14 2.76 9.63 -1.37
C LEU A 14 2.18 10.84 -2.12
N ALA A 15 2.95 11.50 -2.97
CA ALA A 15 2.47 12.61 -3.79
C ALA A 15 1.32 12.18 -4.71
N LEU A 16 1.41 11.01 -5.35
CA LEU A 16 0.33 10.43 -6.16
C LEU A 16 -0.93 10.09 -5.34
N ALA A 17 -0.77 9.79 -4.05
CA ALA A 17 -1.88 9.58 -3.13
C ALA A 17 -2.45 10.89 -2.55
N GLY A 18 -1.92 12.05 -2.96
CA GLY A 18 -2.33 13.37 -2.47
C GLY A 18 -1.72 13.75 -1.12
N VAL A 19 -0.72 13.00 -0.63
CA VAL A 19 0.00 13.32 0.61
C VAL A 19 1.22 14.17 0.27
N ASP A 20 1.13 15.47 0.54
CA ASP A 20 2.25 16.39 0.44
C ASP A 20 3.06 16.37 1.75
N LEU A 21 4.30 15.88 1.70
CA LEU A 21 5.18 15.84 2.87
C LEU A 21 5.79 17.20 3.22
N SER A 22 5.84 18.13 2.27
CA SER A 22 6.51 19.43 2.47
C SER A 22 5.78 20.34 3.47
N VAL A 23 4.51 20.06 3.75
CA VAL A 23 3.70 20.79 4.74
C VAL A 23 4.01 20.37 6.18
N LEU A 24 4.75 19.27 6.37
CA LEU A 24 5.11 18.74 7.67
C LEU A 24 6.50 19.22 8.09
N PRO A 25 6.76 19.37 9.40
CA PRO A 25 8.11 19.63 9.90
C PRO A 25 9.06 18.49 9.51
N GLU A 26 10.34 18.82 9.28
CA GLU A 26 11.34 17.83 8.86
C GLU A 26 11.63 16.79 9.96
N ASP A 27 11.84 17.25 11.20
CA ASP A 27 12.14 16.43 12.37
C ASP A 27 11.71 17.21 13.63
N ASP A 28 10.56 16.85 14.20
CA ASP A 28 9.98 17.51 15.38
C ASP A 28 9.30 16.42 16.23
N GLU A 29 9.81 16.20 17.44
CA GLU A 29 9.34 15.15 18.34
C GLU A 29 7.97 15.46 18.98
N ASP A 30 7.66 16.75 19.15
CA ASP A 30 6.41 17.22 19.73
C ASP A 30 5.29 17.27 18.69
N ALA A 31 5.64 17.29 17.40
CA ALA A 31 4.68 17.18 16.32
C ALA A 31 4.02 15.79 16.30
N SER A 32 2.72 15.78 15.99
CA SER A 32 1.97 14.52 15.80
C SER A 32 2.52 13.68 14.65
N ALA A 33 3.10 14.33 13.63
CA ALA A 33 3.80 13.70 12.53
C ALA A 33 4.88 14.65 11.97
N ASP A 34 6.02 14.07 11.58
CA ASP A 34 7.11 14.75 10.87
C ASP A 34 7.55 13.91 9.67
N GLN A 35 8.28 14.54 8.75
CA GLN A 35 8.72 13.89 7.51
C GLN A 35 9.62 12.67 7.79
N ARG A 36 10.52 12.76 8.77
CA ARG A 36 11.46 11.69 9.13
C ARG A 36 10.73 10.42 9.61
N ARG A 37 9.75 10.55 10.51
CA ARG A 37 8.94 9.44 11.03
C ARG A 37 8.07 8.81 9.96
N ILE A 38 7.46 9.61 9.08
CA ILE A 38 6.66 9.07 7.97
C ILE A 38 7.55 8.27 7.02
N MET A 39 8.70 8.82 6.61
CA MET A 39 9.63 8.13 5.71
C MET A 39 10.20 6.84 6.34
N ALA A 40 10.52 6.87 7.63
CA ALA A 40 10.95 5.67 8.36
C ALA A 40 9.85 4.60 8.42
N SER A 41 8.61 5.00 8.71
CA SER A 41 7.46 4.09 8.77
C SER A 41 7.14 3.49 7.40
N ALA A 42 7.16 4.29 6.34
CA ALA A 42 6.93 3.83 4.97
C ALA A 42 8.00 2.83 4.52
N ARG A 43 9.28 3.10 4.80
CA ARG A 43 10.37 2.15 4.53
C ARG A 43 10.17 0.85 5.27
N ARG A 44 9.86 0.92 6.57
CA ARG A 44 9.60 -0.26 7.40
C ARG A 44 8.45 -1.06 6.82
N PHE A 45 7.33 -0.40 6.49
CA PHE A 45 6.15 -1.03 5.91
C PHE A 45 6.49 -1.78 4.62
N LEU A 46 7.16 -1.13 3.67
CA LEU A 46 7.53 -1.75 2.39
C LEU A 46 8.50 -2.92 2.56
N ARG A 47 9.44 -2.83 3.50
CA ARG A 47 10.37 -3.93 3.81
C ARG A 47 9.72 -5.07 4.60
N SER A 48 8.69 -4.79 5.40
CA SER A 48 7.97 -5.79 6.18
C SER A 48 6.78 -6.39 5.43
N THR A 49 6.40 -5.83 4.28
CA THR A 49 5.29 -6.36 3.48
C THR A 49 5.70 -7.73 2.95
N PRO A 50 4.95 -8.80 3.25
CA PRO A 50 5.21 -10.12 2.69
C PRO A 50 5.23 -10.05 1.16
N GLY A 51 6.23 -10.68 0.53
CA GLY A 51 6.38 -10.68 -0.94
C GLY A 51 5.09 -11.04 -1.68
N ALA A 52 4.32 -12.00 -1.16
CA ALA A 52 3.03 -12.39 -1.71
C ALA A 52 1.96 -11.27 -1.83
N ILE A 53 2.04 -10.22 -0.99
CA ILE A 53 1.18 -9.03 -1.09
C ILE A 53 1.81 -7.98 -2.01
N ALA A 54 3.14 -7.83 -1.97
CA ALA A 54 3.87 -6.91 -2.82
C ALA A 54 3.80 -7.31 -4.31
N ASP A 55 3.81 -8.62 -4.58
CA ASP A 55 3.72 -9.25 -5.90
C ASP A 55 2.26 -9.51 -6.31
N PHE A 56 1.28 -8.99 -5.57
CA PHE A 56 -0.12 -9.14 -5.95
C PHE A 56 -0.41 -8.37 -7.22
N GLU A 57 -0.57 -9.09 -8.32
CA GLU A 57 -1.07 -8.58 -9.58
C GLU A 57 -2.58 -8.86 -9.65
N PHE A 58 -3.38 -7.81 -9.81
CA PHE A 58 -4.82 -7.97 -10.05
C PHE A 58 -4.99 -8.52 -11.46
N ASP A 59 -5.32 -9.81 -11.60
CA ASP A 59 -5.69 -10.40 -12.87
C ASP A 59 -7.10 -9.89 -13.25
N PRO A 60 -7.24 -8.97 -14.22
CA PRO A 60 -8.54 -8.44 -14.60
C PRO A 60 -9.41 -9.48 -15.30
N MET A 61 -8.82 -10.59 -15.76
CA MET A 61 -9.52 -11.73 -16.38
C MET A 61 -9.63 -12.93 -15.43
N GLY A 62 -9.10 -12.79 -14.21
CA GLY A 62 -9.17 -13.80 -13.17
C GLY A 62 -10.59 -13.91 -12.61
N PRO A 63 -10.96 -15.06 -12.02
CA PRO A 63 -12.24 -15.19 -11.35
C PRO A 63 -12.34 -14.11 -10.27
N ALA A 64 -13.42 -13.32 -10.33
CA ALA A 64 -13.68 -12.29 -9.33
C ALA A 64 -13.59 -12.91 -7.92
N PRO A 65 -12.99 -12.21 -6.95
CA PRO A 65 -12.92 -12.71 -5.58
C PRO A 65 -14.34 -13.00 -5.11
N ALA A 66 -14.60 -14.26 -4.75
CA ALA A 66 -15.91 -14.68 -4.30
C ALA A 66 -16.28 -13.89 -3.03
N ILE A 67 -17.31 -13.04 -3.14
CA ILE A 67 -17.91 -12.40 -1.96
C ILE A 67 -18.67 -13.50 -1.22
N TYR A 68 -18.18 -13.87 -0.04
CA TYR A 68 -18.81 -14.90 0.79
C TYR A 68 -19.96 -14.29 1.60
N PRO A 69 -21.09 -15.01 1.78
CA PRO A 69 -21.35 -16.36 1.31
C PRO A 69 -21.95 -16.38 -0.10
N ALA A 70 -21.28 -17.13 -1.00
CA ALA A 70 -21.84 -17.41 -2.32
C ALA A 70 -22.92 -18.47 -2.18
N GLU A 71 -24.16 -18.09 -2.46
CA GLU A 71 -25.30 -19.01 -2.39
C GLU A 71 -25.10 -20.12 -3.43
N VAL A 72 -25.09 -21.36 -2.96
CA VAL A 72 -25.01 -22.55 -3.79
C VAL A 72 -26.17 -22.49 -4.79
N SER A 73 -25.86 -22.42 -6.09
CA SER A 73 -26.86 -22.48 -7.16
C SER A 73 -27.78 -23.69 -6.96
N ALA A 74 -28.95 -23.44 -6.40
CA ALA A 74 -30.04 -24.39 -6.38
C ALA A 74 -30.54 -24.53 -7.83
N ARG A 75 -30.31 -25.72 -8.40
CA ARG A 75 -31.01 -26.43 -9.50
C ARG A 75 -31.65 -25.60 -10.62
N ASN A 76 -31.47 -26.05 -11.87
CA ASN A 76 -32.55 -26.64 -12.69
C ASN A 76 -31.99 -27.18 -14.01
N HIS A 77 -32.07 -28.49 -14.21
CA HIS A 77 -32.30 -29.05 -15.55
C HIS A 77 -33.15 -30.31 -15.38
N GLU A 78 -34.37 -30.20 -15.86
CA GLU A 78 -35.31 -31.30 -16.10
C GLU A 78 -34.95 -32.00 -17.42
#